data_AF-A0AAN7H547-F1
#
_entry.id   AF-A0AAN7H547-F1
#
_cell.length_a   1.000
_cell.length_b   1.000
_cell.length_c   1.000
_cell.angle_alpha   90.00
_cell.angle_beta   90.00
_cell.angle_gamma   90.00
#
_symmetry.space_group_name_H-M   'P 1'
#
loop_
_entity.id
_entity.type
_entity.pdbx_description
1 polymer ?
#
loop_
_entity_poly.entity_id
_entity_poly.type
_entity_poly.pdbx_seq_one_letter_code
_entity_poly.pdbx_strand_id
1 'polypeptide(L)'
;MRFLSLLGATLTLLSSSKAFPNITDPILPWQITHVSTFSPSSYPASHPHSRIFFTISDPNTITVGPPHPFGAIEFPPSTANCSVYWQSHSEDPRGPEWPFNTCAEMRISTGKWTFEIREGTWNIGVTGSAVTRNFVAVIRLSEVVVLGTGGIWRHKYEGEAAFAVGQNMEGACGGSGVCGYSLKDGPFLVNQRLVEAKCIIGNCDI
;
A
#
# COMPACT_ATOMS: atom_id res chain seq x y z
N MET A 1 -24.77 33.41 58.10
CA MET A 1 -24.40 32.40 57.09
C MET A 1 -23.56 33.08 56.01
N ARG A 2 -22.26 32.80 55.93
CA ARG A 2 -21.34 33.37 54.93
C ARG A 2 -21.15 32.32 53.82
N PHE A 3 -21.56 32.64 52.60
CA PHE A 3 -21.38 31.78 51.43
C PHE A 3 -19.94 31.93 50.90
N LEU A 4 -19.19 30.82 50.86
CA LEU A 4 -17.91 30.72 50.16
C LEU A 4 -18.18 30.59 48.64
N SER A 5 -17.61 31.49 47.86
CA SER A 5 -17.60 31.43 46.39
C SER A 5 -16.36 30.65 45.92
N LEU A 6 -16.57 29.47 45.33
CA LEU A 6 -15.52 28.67 44.69
C LEU A 6 -15.25 29.21 43.28
N LEU A 7 -14.02 29.71 43.04
CA LEU A 7 -13.52 29.96 41.69
C LEU A 7 -13.11 28.64 41.04
N GLY A 8 -13.86 28.20 40.02
CA GLY A 8 -13.46 27.12 39.12
C GLY A 8 -12.51 27.64 38.04
N ALA A 9 -11.24 27.23 38.10
CA ALA A 9 -10.27 27.49 37.03
C ALA A 9 -10.59 26.59 35.83
N THR A 10 -11.06 27.20 34.74
CA THR A 10 -11.30 26.53 33.45
C THR A 10 -9.97 26.43 32.69
N LEU A 11 -9.45 25.21 32.57
CA LEU A 11 -8.23 24.90 31.81
C LEU A 11 -8.60 24.76 30.33
N THR A 12 -8.42 25.82 29.54
CA THR A 12 -8.58 25.76 28.07
C THR A 12 -7.33 25.14 27.43
N LEU A 13 -7.42 23.88 27.02
CA LEU A 13 -6.44 23.21 26.17
C LEU A 13 -6.50 23.82 24.76
N LEU A 14 -5.57 24.72 24.45
CA LEU A 14 -5.32 25.21 23.09
C LEU A 14 -4.70 24.06 22.28
N SER A 15 -5.52 23.36 21.50
CA SER A 15 -5.05 22.39 20.51
C SER A 15 -4.49 23.17 19.32
N SER A 16 -3.17 23.33 19.27
CA SER A 16 -2.48 23.98 18.15
C SER A 16 -2.41 22.98 16.99
N SER A 17 -3.36 23.07 16.07
CA SER A 17 -3.31 22.35 14.79
C SER A 17 -2.36 23.12 13.86
N LYS A 18 -1.09 22.73 13.82
CA LYS A 18 -0.13 23.30 12.86
C LYS A 18 -0.53 22.86 11.46
N ALA A 19 -0.73 23.85 10.59
CA ALA A 19 -1.08 23.65 9.20
C ALA A 19 0.07 22.93 8.47
N PHE A 20 -0.30 21.94 7.68
CA PHE A 20 0.60 21.13 6.88
C PHE A 20 1.43 21.99 5.90
N PRO A 21 2.68 21.60 5.59
CA PRO A 21 3.31 22.08 4.36
C PRO A 21 2.43 21.63 3.19
N ASN A 22 1.98 22.59 2.37
CA ASN A 22 1.19 22.30 1.18
C ASN A 22 2.02 21.42 0.25
N ILE A 23 1.51 20.23 -0.08
CA ILE A 23 2.00 19.46 -1.22
C ILE A 23 1.62 20.27 -2.46
N THR A 24 2.58 20.97 -3.05
CA THR A 24 2.32 21.88 -4.18
C THR A 24 2.24 21.16 -5.52
N ASP A 25 2.82 19.96 -5.62
CA ASP A 25 2.87 19.21 -6.87
C ASP A 25 1.74 18.17 -6.95
N PRO A 26 1.09 18.04 -8.12
CA PRO A 26 0.08 17.00 -8.34
C PRO A 26 0.73 15.62 -8.21
N ILE A 27 0.21 14.83 -7.27
CA ILE A 27 0.67 13.46 -7.03
C ILE A 27 0.31 12.59 -8.24
N LEU A 28 1.32 12.03 -8.89
CA LEU A 28 1.17 11.09 -9.98
C LEU A 28 0.69 9.72 -9.46
N PRO A 29 -0.11 8.98 -10.26
CA PRO A 29 -0.48 7.61 -9.91
C PRO A 29 0.73 6.69 -9.76
N TRP A 30 0.64 5.71 -8.86
CA TRP A 30 1.59 4.61 -8.83
C TRP A 30 1.45 3.74 -10.09
N GLN A 31 2.52 3.05 -10.44
CA GLN A 31 2.59 2.24 -11.65
C GLN A 31 2.84 0.78 -11.28
N ILE A 32 1.92 -0.09 -11.66
CA ILE A 32 2.13 -1.54 -11.61
C ILE A 32 2.59 -1.98 -13.00
N THR A 33 3.87 -2.31 -13.11
CA THR A 33 4.51 -2.65 -14.40
C THR A 33 4.46 -4.13 -14.71
N HIS A 34 4.27 -4.96 -13.69
CA HIS A 34 4.17 -6.40 -13.84
C HIS A 34 3.18 -6.95 -12.83
N VAL A 35 2.32 -7.87 -13.29
CA VAL A 35 1.51 -8.74 -12.44
C VAL A 35 1.59 -10.12 -13.03
N SER A 36 1.80 -11.12 -12.18
CA SER A 36 1.64 -12.52 -12.54
C SER A 36 0.95 -13.28 -11.42
N THR A 37 0.15 -14.24 -11.82
CA THR A 37 -0.55 -15.16 -10.93
C THR A 37 -0.29 -16.58 -11.40
N PHE A 38 -0.32 -17.51 -10.46
CA PHE A 38 -0.19 -18.92 -10.76
C PHE A 38 -1.03 -19.73 -9.79
N SER A 39 -1.76 -20.69 -10.33
CA SER A 39 -2.48 -21.72 -9.58
C SER A 39 -2.08 -23.09 -10.09
N PRO A 40 -1.64 -24.02 -9.23
CA PRO A 40 -1.27 -25.36 -9.62
C PRO A 40 -2.51 -26.23 -9.91
N SER A 41 -2.25 -27.39 -10.53
CA SER A 41 -3.27 -28.42 -10.71
C SER A 41 -3.69 -29.04 -9.37
N SER A 42 -4.91 -29.58 -9.30
CA SER A 42 -5.33 -30.43 -8.17
C SER A 42 -4.81 -31.88 -8.25
N TYR A 43 -4.00 -32.21 -9.26
CA TYR A 43 -3.43 -33.55 -9.42
C TYR A 43 -2.30 -33.84 -8.40
N PRO A 44 -2.20 -35.08 -7.88
CA PRO A 44 -1.11 -35.49 -7.00
C PRO A 44 0.27 -35.22 -7.61
N ALA A 45 1.23 -34.80 -6.77
CA ALA A 45 2.63 -34.46 -7.11
C ALA A 45 2.90 -33.08 -7.80
N SER A 46 1.92 -32.17 -7.82
CA SER A 46 2.16 -30.76 -8.19
C SER A 46 2.51 -29.90 -6.96
N HIS A 47 3.22 -28.78 -7.17
CA HIS A 47 3.52 -27.83 -6.10
C HIS A 47 2.20 -27.23 -5.57
N PRO A 48 1.89 -27.30 -4.27
CA PRO A 48 0.52 -27.04 -3.78
C PRO A 48 0.18 -25.54 -3.68
N HIS A 49 1.17 -24.66 -3.80
CA HIS A 49 0.98 -23.23 -3.57
C HIS A 49 0.57 -22.47 -4.83
N SER A 50 -0.44 -21.63 -4.67
CA SER A 50 -0.76 -20.55 -5.59
C SER A 50 0.06 -19.33 -5.21
N ARG A 51 0.22 -18.40 -6.16
CA ARG A 51 0.91 -17.13 -5.93
C ARG A 51 0.31 -15.98 -6.71
N ILE A 52 0.45 -14.78 -6.15
CA ILE A 52 0.36 -13.50 -6.84
C ILE A 52 1.69 -12.79 -6.65
N PHE A 53 2.20 -12.22 -7.72
CA PHE A 53 3.41 -11.41 -7.75
C PHE A 53 3.15 -10.15 -8.56
N PHE A 54 3.57 -8.99 -8.06
CA PHE A 54 3.53 -7.76 -8.84
C PHE A 54 4.68 -6.81 -8.48
N THR A 55 5.05 -5.97 -9.43
CA THR A 55 6.02 -4.89 -9.23
C THR A 55 5.30 -3.56 -9.26
N ILE A 56 5.45 -2.76 -8.21
CA ILE A 56 4.86 -1.43 -8.08
C ILE A 56 5.93 -0.36 -7.89
N SER A 57 5.74 0.78 -8.55
CA SER A 57 6.61 1.94 -8.47
C SER A 57 5.81 3.20 -8.12
N ASP A 58 6.33 3.97 -7.17
CA ASP A 58 5.93 5.34 -6.93
C ASP A 58 6.88 6.29 -7.68
N PRO A 59 6.41 7.03 -8.71
CA PRO A 59 7.25 7.95 -9.45
C PRO A 59 7.43 9.32 -8.77
N ASN A 60 6.76 9.57 -7.64
CA ASN A 60 6.72 10.89 -7.03
C ASN A 60 7.97 11.18 -6.20
N THR A 61 8.40 12.44 -6.24
CA THR A 61 9.28 13.03 -5.22
C THR A 61 8.45 13.99 -4.39
N ILE A 62 8.37 13.80 -3.07
CA ILE A 62 7.51 14.62 -2.20
C ILE A 62 8.38 15.38 -1.22
N THR A 63 8.44 16.70 -1.38
CA THR A 63 9.21 17.58 -0.48
C THR A 63 8.43 17.90 0.79
N VAL A 64 9.13 17.89 1.93
CA VAL A 64 8.57 18.18 3.26
C VAL A 64 9.18 19.48 3.79
N GLY A 65 8.35 20.52 3.86
CA GLY A 65 8.73 21.82 4.40
C GLY A 65 9.53 22.70 3.43
N PRO A 66 9.96 23.88 3.90
CA PRO A 66 10.74 24.81 3.09
C PRO A 66 12.15 24.26 2.78
N PRO A 67 12.84 24.81 1.76
CA PRO A 67 14.22 24.45 1.46
C PRO A 67 15.13 24.68 2.67
N HIS A 68 15.85 23.63 3.09
CA HIS A 68 16.86 23.74 4.14
C HIS A 68 18.24 24.08 3.53
N PRO A 69 19.14 24.77 4.25
CA PRO A 69 20.51 25.05 3.76
C PRO A 69 21.33 23.82 3.32
N PHE A 70 20.92 22.62 3.72
CA PHE A 70 21.58 21.36 3.37
C PHE A 70 20.84 20.54 2.31
N GLY A 71 19.79 21.11 1.70
CA GLY A 71 18.94 20.44 0.70
C GLY A 71 17.49 20.37 1.13
N ALA A 72 16.59 20.06 0.18
CA ALA A 72 15.21 19.76 0.52
C ALA A 72 15.12 18.41 1.26
N ILE A 73 14.24 18.34 2.26
CA ILE A 73 13.86 17.06 2.84
C ILE A 73 12.79 16.48 1.93
N GLU A 74 13.03 15.29 1.38
CA GLU A 74 12.11 14.69 0.42
C GLU A 74 11.92 13.19 0.64
N PHE A 75 10.77 12.71 0.20
CA PHE A 75 10.49 11.31 -0.03
C PHE A 75 10.80 11.02 -1.51
N PRO A 76 11.87 10.26 -1.82
CA PRO A 76 12.25 9.98 -3.20
C PRO A 76 11.36 8.88 -3.82
N PRO A 77 11.36 8.75 -5.16
CA PRO A 77 10.67 7.66 -5.85
C PRO A 77 11.08 6.29 -5.32
N SER A 78 10.11 5.40 -5.16
CA SER A 78 10.34 4.06 -4.58
C SER A 78 9.73 2.96 -5.45
N THR A 79 10.23 1.74 -5.30
CA THR A 79 9.75 0.58 -6.06
C THR A 79 9.86 -0.67 -5.20
N ALA A 80 8.86 -1.53 -5.28
CA ALA A 80 8.81 -2.78 -4.54
C ALA A 80 8.29 -3.93 -5.40
N ASN A 81 8.81 -5.12 -5.10
CA ASN A 81 8.29 -6.38 -5.60
C ASN A 81 7.45 -7.02 -4.49
N CYS A 82 6.15 -7.17 -4.76
CA CYS A 82 5.19 -7.68 -3.80
C CYS A 82 4.77 -9.10 -4.19
N SER A 83 4.70 -9.99 -3.21
CA SER A 83 4.29 -11.37 -3.43
C SER A 83 3.51 -11.93 -2.26
N VAL A 84 2.56 -12.81 -2.58
CA VAL A 84 1.83 -13.62 -1.61
C VAL A 84 1.72 -15.04 -2.14
N TYR A 85 1.90 -16.00 -1.23
CA TYR A 85 1.77 -17.43 -1.47
C TYR A 85 0.74 -17.99 -0.50
N TRP A 86 0.00 -19.00 -0.95
CA TRP A 86 -0.96 -19.71 -0.12
C TRP A 86 -1.19 -21.11 -0.68
N GLN A 87 -1.65 -22.04 0.16
CA GLN A 87 -2.02 -23.37 -0.25
C GLN A 87 -3.36 -23.35 -1.02
N SER A 88 -3.31 -23.68 -2.30
CA SER A 88 -4.38 -23.41 -3.29
C SER A 88 -5.75 -24.02 -2.97
N HIS A 89 -5.79 -25.03 -2.12
CA HIS A 89 -6.98 -25.85 -1.85
C HIS A 89 -7.43 -25.83 -0.39
N SER A 90 -6.71 -25.14 0.49
CA SER A 90 -6.99 -25.10 1.93
C SER A 90 -6.89 -23.70 2.52
N GLU A 91 -6.33 -22.74 1.79
CA GLU A 91 -6.11 -21.37 2.26
C GLU A 91 -6.73 -20.35 1.31
N ASP A 92 -7.08 -19.20 1.88
CA ASP A 92 -7.58 -18.04 1.17
C ASP A 92 -6.71 -16.82 1.56
N PRO A 93 -5.98 -16.21 0.61
CA PRO A 93 -5.07 -15.11 0.91
C PRO A 93 -5.81 -13.78 1.12
N ARG A 94 -7.14 -13.77 1.12
CA ARG A 94 -7.95 -12.56 1.27
C ARG A 94 -8.08 -12.13 2.73
N GLY A 95 -8.04 -10.81 2.95
CA GLY A 95 -8.33 -10.18 4.23
C GLY A 95 -7.10 -9.66 4.98
N PRO A 96 -7.33 -8.91 6.06
CA PRO A 96 -6.29 -8.13 6.75
C PRO A 96 -5.34 -8.97 7.60
N GLU A 97 -5.70 -10.20 7.93
CA GLU A 97 -4.94 -11.06 8.84
C GLU A 97 -3.92 -11.96 8.11
N TRP A 98 -3.81 -11.89 6.77
CA TRP A 98 -2.89 -12.75 6.04
C TRP A 98 -1.42 -12.36 6.30
N PRO A 99 -0.63 -13.23 6.96
CA PRO A 99 0.67 -12.82 7.50
C PRO A 99 1.80 -12.83 6.45
N PHE A 100 1.54 -13.29 5.23
CA PHE A 100 2.57 -13.56 4.21
C PHE A 100 2.60 -12.59 3.03
N ASN A 101 1.97 -11.42 3.15
CA ASN A 101 2.06 -10.37 2.14
C ASN A 101 3.42 -9.68 2.29
N THR A 102 4.35 -10.01 1.40
CA THR A 102 5.71 -9.46 1.46
C THR A 102 5.91 -8.52 0.29
N CYS A 103 6.33 -7.29 0.57
CA CYS A 103 6.92 -6.42 -0.42
C CYS A 103 8.40 -6.27 -0.07
N ALA A 104 9.27 -6.57 -1.03
CA ALA A 104 10.69 -6.31 -0.92
C ALA A 104 11.00 -5.02 -1.68
N GLU A 105 11.46 -4.00 -0.96
CA GLU A 105 11.89 -2.75 -1.57
C GLU A 105 13.16 -2.97 -2.40
N MET A 106 13.16 -2.49 -3.65
CA MET A 106 14.30 -2.67 -4.56
C MET A 106 15.43 -1.66 -4.34
N ARG A 107 15.19 -0.63 -3.52
CA ARG A 107 16.17 0.39 -3.13
C ARG A 107 16.12 0.58 -1.62
N ILE A 108 17.22 1.07 -1.04
CA ILE A 108 17.26 1.57 0.34
C ILE A 108 16.30 2.77 0.39
N SER A 109 15.02 2.50 0.65
CA SER A 109 13.94 3.48 0.56
C SER A 109 13.48 3.84 1.96
N THR A 110 13.12 5.11 2.14
CA THR A 110 12.44 5.63 3.34
C THR A 110 11.00 5.12 3.47
N GLY A 111 10.52 4.37 2.49
CA GLY A 111 9.18 3.82 2.39
C GLY A 111 9.13 2.33 2.72
N LYS A 112 8.05 1.94 3.39
CA LYS A 112 7.64 0.55 3.58
C LYS A 112 6.40 0.27 2.74
N TRP A 113 6.49 -0.67 1.82
CA TRP A 113 5.35 -1.12 1.04
C TRP A 113 4.63 -2.27 1.72
N THR A 114 3.30 -2.24 1.72
CA THR A 114 2.47 -3.38 2.12
C THR A 114 1.29 -3.50 1.18
N PHE A 115 0.69 -4.68 1.14
CA PHE A 115 -0.53 -4.89 0.39
C PHE A 115 -1.44 -5.91 1.07
N GLU A 116 -2.69 -5.89 0.66
CA GLU A 116 -3.76 -6.79 1.08
C GLU A 116 -4.53 -7.23 -0.16
N ILE A 117 -4.85 -8.52 -0.25
CA ILE A 117 -5.73 -9.02 -1.30
C ILE A 117 -7.17 -9.00 -0.78
N ARG A 118 -8.07 -8.46 -1.60
CA ARG A 118 -9.52 -8.46 -1.37
C ARG A 118 -10.23 -9.13 -2.53
N GLU A 119 -11.47 -9.48 -2.27
CA GLU A 119 -12.36 -10.03 -3.29
C GLU A 119 -12.57 -9.01 -4.42
N GLY A 120 -12.55 -9.51 -5.66
CA GLY A 120 -12.92 -8.73 -6.83
C GLY A 120 -14.39 -8.32 -6.75
N THR A 121 -14.69 -7.04 -6.97
CA THR A 121 -16.07 -6.53 -7.03
C THR A 121 -16.83 -6.97 -8.28
N TRP A 122 -16.17 -7.64 -9.24
CA TRP A 122 -16.86 -8.34 -10.31
C TRP A 122 -17.52 -9.58 -9.76
N ASN A 123 -18.82 -9.47 -9.47
CA ASN A 123 -19.80 -10.48 -9.04
C ASN A 123 -19.64 -11.89 -9.66
N ILE A 124 -18.58 -12.60 -9.31
CA ILE A 124 -18.44 -14.01 -9.61
C ILE A 124 -18.09 -14.65 -8.27
N GLY A 125 -19.10 -15.20 -7.60
CA GLY A 125 -18.91 -15.97 -6.39
C GLY A 125 -18.05 -17.19 -6.71
N VAL A 126 -16.78 -17.18 -6.32
CA VAL A 126 -15.88 -18.31 -6.58
C VAL A 126 -14.83 -18.40 -5.48
N THR A 127 -14.61 -19.64 -5.03
CA THR A 127 -13.66 -20.06 -3.98
C THR A 127 -12.18 -19.90 -4.40
N GLY A 128 -11.25 -20.06 -3.45
CA GLY A 128 -9.84 -19.62 -3.44
C GLY A 128 -8.95 -19.73 -4.70
N SER A 129 -9.23 -20.60 -5.67
CA SER A 129 -8.51 -20.59 -6.97
C SER A 129 -8.90 -19.40 -7.86
N ALA A 130 -10.08 -18.82 -7.62
CA ALA A 130 -10.55 -17.62 -8.29
C ALA A 130 -9.76 -16.36 -7.98
N VAL A 131 -9.07 -16.33 -6.84
CA VAL A 131 -8.23 -15.18 -6.44
C VAL A 131 -7.11 -14.95 -7.46
N THR A 132 -6.62 -16.01 -8.12
CA THR A 132 -5.64 -15.87 -9.21
C THR A 132 -6.24 -15.30 -10.51
N ARG A 133 -7.56 -15.37 -10.67
CA ARG A 133 -8.26 -14.86 -11.86
C ARG A 133 -8.72 -13.42 -11.67
N ASN A 134 -9.33 -13.15 -10.53
CA ASN A 134 -9.92 -11.85 -10.21
C ASN A 134 -9.61 -11.48 -8.76
N PHE A 135 -9.00 -10.32 -8.55
CA PHE A 135 -8.68 -9.83 -7.20
C PHE A 135 -8.55 -8.30 -7.17
N VAL A 136 -8.69 -7.73 -5.99
CA VAL A 136 -8.31 -6.34 -5.71
C VAL A 136 -7.09 -6.36 -4.80
N ALA A 137 -6.04 -5.62 -5.17
CA ALA A 137 -4.91 -5.34 -4.31
C ALA A 137 -5.08 -3.96 -3.67
N VAL A 138 -5.19 -3.91 -2.35
CA VAL A 138 -5.11 -2.66 -1.58
C VAL A 138 -3.68 -2.47 -1.15
N ILE A 139 -3.02 -1.49 -1.75
CA ILE A 139 -1.59 -1.23 -1.59
C ILE A 139 -1.41 -0.01 -0.70
N ARG A 140 -0.41 -0.08 0.18
CA ARG A 140 -0.08 0.98 1.12
C ARG A 140 1.41 1.26 1.08
N LEU A 141 1.74 2.55 1.12
CA LEU A 141 3.11 3.04 1.23
C LEU A 141 3.20 3.88 2.50
N SER A 142 4.09 3.50 3.42
CA SER A 142 4.38 4.27 4.64
C SER A 142 5.80 4.80 4.58
N GLU A 143 5.95 6.11 4.51
CA GLU A 143 7.25 6.75 4.38
C GLU A 143 7.58 7.57 5.62
N VAL A 144 8.85 7.57 6.00
CA VAL A 144 9.32 8.28 7.19
C VAL A 144 10.61 9.05 6.88
N VAL A 145 10.65 10.32 7.29
CA VAL A 145 11.85 11.17 7.23
C VAL A 145 12.18 11.74 8.60
N VAL A 146 13.47 11.96 8.83
CA VAL A 146 13.97 12.67 10.00
C VAL A 146 14.27 14.11 9.58
N LEU A 147 13.66 15.06 10.29
CA LEU A 147 13.80 16.49 10.06
C LEU A 147 15.09 17.00 10.70
N GLY A 148 15.59 18.16 10.24
CA GLY A 148 16.79 18.80 10.81
C GLY A 148 16.65 19.15 12.31
N THR A 149 15.41 19.29 12.79
CA THR A 149 15.04 19.46 14.20
C THR A 149 15.14 18.19 15.04
N GLY A 150 15.44 17.04 14.43
CA GLY A 150 15.37 15.72 15.06
C GLY A 150 13.93 15.16 15.17
N GLY A 151 12.92 15.89 14.67
CA GLY A 151 11.56 15.38 14.54
C GLY A 151 11.48 14.27 13.50
N ILE A 152 10.55 13.34 13.67
CA ILE A 152 10.29 12.28 12.71
C ILE A 152 8.90 12.51 12.14
N TRP A 153 8.84 12.67 10.82
CA TRP A 153 7.62 12.90 10.07
C TRP A 153 7.26 11.66 9.27
N ARG A 154 5.97 11.31 9.25
CA ARG A 154 5.46 10.14 8.53
C ARG A 154 4.36 10.53 7.56
N HIS A 155 4.44 9.98 6.34
CA HIS A 155 3.34 9.91 5.39
C HIS A 155 2.85 8.47 5.24
N LYS A 156 1.54 8.31 5.03
CA LYS A 156 0.95 7.06 4.55
C LYS A 156 0.02 7.35 3.40
N TYR A 157 0.16 6.54 2.37
CA TYR A 157 -0.67 6.53 1.19
C TYR A 157 -1.36 5.18 1.06
N GLU A 158 -2.53 5.20 0.44
CA GLU A 158 -3.28 4.00 0.09
C GLU A 158 -3.78 4.10 -1.36
N GLY A 159 -3.77 3.00 -2.09
CA GLY A 159 -4.30 2.88 -3.43
C GLY A 159 -4.90 1.50 -3.65
N GLU A 160 -5.87 1.41 -4.57
CA GLU A 160 -6.55 0.15 -4.89
C GLU A 160 -6.37 -0.17 -6.38
N ALA A 161 -6.03 -1.42 -6.68
CA ALA A 161 -5.83 -1.92 -8.03
C ALA A 161 -6.66 -3.19 -8.25
N ALA A 162 -7.56 -3.17 -9.23
CA ALA A 162 -8.42 -4.30 -9.55
C ALA A 162 -7.88 -5.05 -10.79
N PHE A 163 -7.75 -6.36 -10.68
CA PHE A 163 -7.23 -7.25 -11.71
C PHE A 163 -8.26 -8.30 -12.07
N ALA A 164 -8.53 -8.47 -13.36
CA ALA A 164 -9.49 -9.44 -13.86
C ALA A 164 -9.09 -10.00 -15.23
N VAL A 165 -9.19 -11.32 -15.37
CA VAL A 165 -8.93 -12.03 -16.63
C VAL A 165 -9.99 -11.66 -17.67
N GLY A 166 -9.53 -11.31 -18.88
CA GLY A 166 -10.38 -10.81 -19.95
C GLY A 166 -10.64 -9.30 -19.89
N GLN A 167 -10.15 -8.63 -18.84
CA GLN A 167 -10.07 -7.17 -18.75
C GLN A 167 -8.60 -6.76 -18.93
N ASN A 168 -7.91 -6.47 -17.82
CA ASN A 168 -6.50 -6.08 -17.78
C ASN A 168 -5.54 -7.27 -17.58
N MET A 169 -6.05 -8.46 -17.30
CA MET A 169 -5.25 -9.68 -17.21
C MET A 169 -5.53 -10.62 -18.38
N GLU A 170 -4.50 -11.35 -18.82
CA GLU A 170 -4.59 -12.40 -19.83
C GLU A 170 -3.88 -13.68 -19.37
N GLY A 171 -4.13 -14.78 -20.07
CA GLY A 171 -3.58 -16.11 -19.75
C GLY A 171 -4.66 -17.19 -19.83
N ALA A 172 -4.30 -18.39 -19.40
CA ALA A 172 -5.17 -19.55 -19.53
C ALA A 172 -4.85 -20.64 -18.50
N CYS A 173 -5.77 -21.60 -18.38
CA CYS A 173 -5.52 -22.86 -17.71
C CYS A 173 -5.21 -23.96 -18.74
N GLY A 174 -4.18 -24.75 -18.48
CA GLY A 174 -3.90 -25.97 -19.23
C GLY A 174 -4.88 -27.08 -18.90
N GLY A 175 -4.93 -28.12 -19.74
CA GLY A 175 -5.79 -29.29 -19.53
C GLY A 175 -5.52 -30.07 -18.23
N SER A 176 -4.34 -29.85 -17.61
CA SER A 176 -3.97 -30.39 -16.29
C SER A 176 -4.54 -29.58 -15.11
N GLY A 177 -5.22 -28.45 -15.36
CA GLY A 177 -5.75 -27.57 -14.31
C GLY A 177 -4.75 -26.55 -13.76
N VAL A 178 -3.53 -26.49 -14.28
CA VAL A 178 -2.57 -25.42 -13.97
C VAL A 178 -3.02 -24.14 -14.68
N CYS A 179 -3.16 -23.05 -13.95
CA CYS A 179 -3.54 -21.75 -14.47
C CYS A 179 -2.44 -20.71 -14.26
N GLY A 180 -2.21 -19.87 -15.27
CA GLY A 180 -1.30 -18.74 -15.19
C GLY A 180 -1.90 -17.53 -15.87
N TYR A 181 -1.84 -16.38 -15.20
CA TYR A 181 -2.32 -15.11 -15.75
C TYR A 181 -1.32 -13.99 -15.49
N SER A 182 -1.26 -13.03 -16.41
CA SER A 182 -0.40 -11.86 -16.32
C SER A 182 -1.11 -10.60 -16.74
N LEU A 183 -0.55 -9.44 -16.36
CA LEU A 183 -0.98 -8.15 -16.87
C LEU A 183 -0.87 -8.14 -18.40
N LYS A 184 -1.94 -7.75 -19.09
CA LYS A 184 -2.02 -7.70 -20.55
C LYS A 184 -1.26 -6.50 -21.12
N ASP A 185 -1.56 -5.33 -20.59
CA ASP A 185 -1.00 -4.04 -21.01
C ASP A 185 -0.50 -3.28 -19.77
N GLY A 186 0.69 -2.68 -19.86
CA GLY A 186 1.32 -1.98 -18.74
C GLY A 186 1.85 -0.59 -19.11
N PRO A 187 2.04 0.30 -18.11
CA PRO A 187 1.76 0.09 -16.69
C PRO A 187 0.28 0.24 -16.34
N PHE A 188 -0.20 -0.52 -15.36
CA PHE A 188 -1.51 -0.30 -14.74
C PHE A 188 -1.39 0.82 -13.70
N LEU A 189 -2.18 1.89 -13.87
CA LEU A 189 -2.11 3.07 -13.02
C LEU A 189 -2.99 2.91 -11.78
N VAL A 190 -2.42 3.23 -10.62
CA VAL A 190 -3.09 3.15 -9.31
C VAL A 190 -3.20 4.55 -8.74
N ASN A 191 -4.43 5.06 -8.64
CA ASN A 191 -4.69 6.32 -7.97
C ASN A 191 -4.48 6.15 -6.47
N GLN A 192 -3.59 6.97 -5.92
CA GLN A 192 -3.27 6.98 -4.50
C GLN A 192 -3.97 8.13 -3.78
N ARG A 193 -4.21 7.94 -2.48
CA ARG A 193 -4.68 8.98 -1.57
C ARG A 193 -3.81 9.04 -0.32
N LEU A 194 -3.55 10.25 0.16
CA LEU A 194 -2.92 10.47 1.46
C LEU A 194 -3.92 10.11 2.56
N VAL A 195 -3.54 9.16 3.44
CA VAL A 195 -4.39 8.71 4.57
C VAL A 195 -3.83 9.14 5.92
N GLU A 196 -2.53 9.42 6.02
CA GLU A 196 -1.91 9.93 7.23
C GLU A 196 -0.73 10.84 6.85
N ALA A 197 -0.67 12.01 7.45
CA ALA A 197 0.53 12.84 7.49
C ALA A 197 0.66 13.37 8.92
N LYS A 198 1.74 13.03 9.62
CA LYS A 198 1.92 13.50 11.01
C LYS A 198 3.35 13.44 11.50
N CYS A 199 3.63 14.30 12.48
CA CYS A 199 4.80 14.19 13.34
C CYS A 199 4.58 13.00 14.29
N ILE A 200 5.47 12.02 14.25
CA ILE A 200 5.38 10.84 15.12
C ILE A 200 6.26 10.95 16.35
N ILE A 201 7.40 11.64 16.27
CA ILE A 201 8.37 11.81 17.36
C ILE A 201 9.01 13.20 17.23
N GLY A 202 9.34 13.84 18.36
CA GLY A 202 10.17 15.04 18.39
C GLY A 202 9.47 16.32 17.92
N ASN A 203 10.27 17.32 17.57
CA ASN A 203 9.78 18.61 17.09
C ASN A 203 9.72 18.60 15.56
N CYS A 204 8.53 18.73 14.96
CA CYS A 204 8.37 18.81 13.51
C CYS A 204 8.03 20.22 13.02
N ASP A 205 8.42 21.24 13.78
CA ASP A 205 8.32 22.63 13.35
C ASP A 205 9.39 22.89 12.29
N ILE A 206 8.93 23.07 11.06
CA ILE A 206 9.75 23.33 9.87
C ILE A 206 9.70 24.81 9.49
#